data_AF-A0A8B8GF26-F1
#
_entry.id   AF-A0A8B8GF26-F1
#
_cell.length_a   1.000
_cell.length_b   1.000
_cell.length_c   1.000
_cell.angle_alpha   90.00
_cell.angle_beta   90.00
_cell.angle_gamma   90.00
#
_symmetry.space_group_name_H-M   'P 1'
#
loop_
_entity.id
_entity.type
_entity.pdbx_description
1 polymer ?
#
loop_
_entity_poly.entity_id
_entity_poly.type
_entity_poly.pdbx_seq_one_letter_code
_entity_poly.pdbx_strand_id
1 'polypeptide(L)'
;MQSQPDAQFRFILNYQDHLTKFVLLRPLQTKRAEEVASHVLDIFLTFGAPIFLHSENGREFVNNVITEFTALCPKLKIVLGKPRHSQSRGSIERANQDVERILASWITDNKSTNWSIGLKFFQFIGYKLYRAHHAGINMTPYKAMFGVNPRVGLVTSNLPNELIATINFEDELENLISTVITSENMIGQKAADTIDAIRKKAHANLEKQATQMMTRSENKFPAVEVGVNVDTASSR
;
A
#
# COMPACT_ATOMS: atom_id res chain seq x y z
N MET A 1 -14.26 25.02 3.99
CA MET A 1 -13.44 25.88 4.89
C MET A 1 -12.99 27.14 4.16
N GLN A 2 -12.71 28.23 4.87
CA GLN A 2 -12.12 29.45 4.29
C GLN A 2 -10.60 29.38 4.37
N SER A 3 -9.91 29.79 3.31
CA SER A 3 -8.45 29.84 3.24
C SER A 3 -7.99 31.27 2.98
N GLN A 4 -6.68 31.52 3.12
CA GLN A 4 -6.07 32.73 2.58
C GLN A 4 -6.33 32.81 1.06
N PRO A 5 -6.50 33.99 0.45
CA PRO A 5 -6.66 34.09 -0.99
C PRO A 5 -5.43 33.56 -1.74
N ASP A 6 -5.65 32.71 -2.74
CA ASP A 6 -4.65 32.34 -3.76
C ASP A 6 -5.26 32.57 -5.14
N ALA A 7 -4.83 33.66 -5.78
CA ALA A 7 -5.47 34.23 -6.96
C ALA A 7 -6.99 34.39 -6.75
N GLN A 8 -7.78 33.62 -7.50
CA GLN A 8 -9.25 33.61 -7.44
C GLN A 8 -9.82 32.67 -6.37
N PHE A 9 -9.01 31.76 -5.81
CA PHE A 9 -9.45 30.77 -4.83
C PHE A 9 -9.43 31.32 -3.42
N ARG A 10 -10.52 31.12 -2.69
CA ARG A 10 -10.71 31.63 -1.31
C ARG A 10 -11.20 30.57 -0.34
N PHE A 11 -11.69 29.45 -0.86
CA PHE A 11 -12.29 28.39 -0.07
C PHE A 11 -11.71 27.04 -0.48
N ILE A 12 -11.84 26.06 0.41
CA ILE A 12 -11.51 24.67 0.13
C ILE A 12 -12.76 23.83 0.40
N LEU A 13 -13.16 23.06 -0.60
CA LEU A 13 -14.08 21.94 -0.44
C LEU A 13 -13.33 20.79 0.21
N ASN A 14 -13.79 20.36 1.38
CA ASN A 14 -13.33 19.12 2.01
C ASN A 14 -14.45 18.08 1.88
N TYR A 15 -14.29 17.15 0.95
CA TYR A 15 -15.19 16.01 0.79
C TYR A 15 -14.56 14.80 1.48
N GLN A 16 -15.27 14.22 2.44
CA GLN A 16 -14.82 13.03 3.16
C GLN A 16 -15.79 11.87 2.95
N ASP A 17 -15.27 10.73 2.48
CA ASP A 17 -15.99 9.47 2.59
C ASP A 17 -15.99 9.01 4.06
N HIS A 18 -17.17 8.81 4.63
CA HIS A 18 -17.29 8.53 6.06
C HIS A 18 -16.84 7.12 6.45
N LEU A 19 -16.88 6.14 5.54
CA LEU A 19 -16.52 4.75 5.83
C LEU A 19 -15.00 4.59 5.85
N THR A 20 -14.36 4.96 4.74
CA THR A 20 -12.92 4.81 4.51
C THR A 20 -12.11 5.97 5.09
N LYS A 21 -12.77 7.05 5.50
CA LYS A 21 -12.16 8.33 5.92
C LYS A 21 -11.40 9.01 4.79
N PHE A 22 -11.56 8.58 3.55
CA PHE A 22 -10.84 9.14 2.42
C PHE A 22 -11.27 10.58 2.14
N VAL A 23 -10.30 11.49 2.05
CA VAL A 23 -10.55 12.93 1.85
C VAL A 23 -10.11 13.38 0.47
N LEU A 24 -10.97 14.19 -0.14
CA LEU A 24 -10.74 14.90 -1.38
C LEU A 24 -10.87 16.40 -1.14
N LEU A 25 -9.88 17.14 -1.63
CA LEU A 25 -9.76 18.58 -1.46
C LEU A 25 -9.84 19.26 -2.81
N ARG A 26 -10.69 20.28 -2.92
CA ARG A 26 -10.78 21.10 -4.13
C ARG A 26 -10.69 22.58 -3.75
N PRO A 27 -9.85 23.37 -4.43
CA PRO A 27 -9.87 24.82 -4.26
C PRO A 27 -11.16 25.35 -4.87
N LEU A 28 -11.78 26.31 -4.20
CA LEU A 28 -13.04 26.93 -4.56
C LEU A 28 -12.87 28.46 -4.58
N GLN A 29 -13.46 29.10 -5.58
CA GLN A 29 -13.55 30.56 -5.69
C GLN A 29 -14.66 31.10 -4.78
N THR A 30 -15.78 30.38 -4.74
CA THR A 30 -16.98 30.75 -4.00
C THR A 30 -17.52 29.57 -3.19
N LYS A 31 -18.44 29.85 -2.25
CA LYS A 31 -19.23 28.82 -1.54
C LYS A 31 -20.56 28.54 -2.22
N ARG A 32 -20.74 28.97 -3.48
CA ARG A 32 -22.01 28.83 -4.20
C ARG A 32 -22.29 27.34 -4.49
N ALA A 33 -23.56 26.96 -4.44
CA ALA A 33 -23.98 25.57 -4.57
C ALA A 33 -23.61 25.02 -5.96
N GLU A 34 -23.68 25.86 -6.99
CA GLU A 34 -23.37 25.57 -8.39
C GLU A 34 -21.91 25.13 -8.56
N GLU A 35 -20.96 25.88 -7.98
CA GLU A 35 -19.53 25.55 -8.03
C GLU A 35 -19.21 24.29 -7.21
N VAL A 36 -19.80 24.18 -6.01
CA VAL A 36 -19.61 22.99 -5.17
C VAL A 36 -20.19 21.75 -5.83
N ALA A 37 -21.36 21.85 -6.46
CA ALA A 37 -21.96 20.78 -7.22
C ALA A 37 -21.02 20.32 -8.33
N SER A 38 -20.51 21.23 -9.18
CA SER A 38 -19.56 20.87 -10.25
C SER A 38 -18.38 20.02 -9.73
N HIS A 39 -17.72 20.46 -8.65
CA HIS A 39 -16.60 19.70 -8.08
C HIS A 39 -16.99 18.36 -7.45
N VAL A 40 -18.15 18.29 -6.79
CA VAL A 40 -18.64 17.05 -6.19
C VAL A 40 -19.14 16.07 -7.27
N LEU A 41 -19.64 16.57 -8.41
CA LEU A 41 -20.00 15.74 -9.55
C LEU A 41 -18.77 15.00 -10.09
N ASP A 42 -17.64 15.69 -10.26
CA ASP A 42 -16.37 15.06 -10.68
C ASP A 42 -15.99 13.90 -9.75
N ILE A 43 -16.21 14.08 -8.44
CA ILE A 43 -15.97 13.05 -7.43
C ILE A 43 -16.91 11.86 -7.65
N PHE A 44 -18.20 12.11 -7.84
CA PHE A 44 -19.19 11.05 -8.07
C PHE A 44 -18.95 10.29 -9.37
N LEU A 45 -18.52 10.96 -10.42
CA LEU A 45 -18.18 10.32 -11.70
C LEU A 45 -16.90 9.48 -11.60
N THR A 46 -16.00 9.80 -10.65
CA THR A 46 -14.77 9.04 -10.42
C THR A 46 -14.96 7.86 -9.47
N PHE A 47 -15.71 8.06 -8.38
CA PHE A 47 -15.79 7.11 -7.26
C PHE A 47 -17.17 6.47 -7.09
N GLY A 48 -18.17 6.93 -7.83
CA GLY A 48 -19.57 6.62 -7.59
C GLY A 48 -20.25 7.66 -6.68
N ALA A 49 -21.55 7.82 -6.87
CA ALA A 49 -22.35 8.71 -6.03
C ALA A 49 -22.76 8.01 -4.72
N PRO A 50 -22.75 8.73 -3.58
CA PRO A 50 -23.16 8.17 -2.30
C PRO A 50 -24.69 8.08 -2.19
N ILE A 51 -25.16 7.22 -1.30
CA ILE A 51 -26.58 7.13 -0.94
C ILE A 51 -27.00 8.37 -0.12
N PHE A 52 -26.13 8.84 0.78
CA PHE A 52 -26.39 9.96 1.68
C PHE A 52 -25.36 11.06 1.49
N LEU A 53 -25.82 12.30 1.39
CA LEU A 53 -24.95 13.47 1.37
C LEU A 53 -25.22 14.38 2.59
N HIS A 54 -24.15 14.81 3.22
CA HIS A 54 -24.16 15.67 4.41
C HIS A 54 -23.27 16.88 4.19
N SER A 55 -23.64 18.04 4.75
CA SER A 55 -22.78 19.24 4.79
C SER A 55 -22.92 19.95 6.11
N GLU A 56 -21.85 20.62 6.52
CA GLU A 56 -21.82 21.53 7.67
C GLU A 56 -22.47 22.89 7.37
N ASN A 57 -22.62 23.25 6.09
CA ASN A 57 -23.25 24.50 5.67
C ASN A 57 -24.79 24.48 5.76
N GLY A 58 -25.37 23.46 6.42
CA GLY A 58 -26.81 23.32 6.62
C GLY A 58 -27.52 22.51 5.54
N ARG A 59 -28.78 22.18 5.84
CA ARG A 59 -29.62 21.31 4.99
C ARG A 59 -30.00 21.97 3.66
N GLU A 60 -30.29 23.27 3.69
CA GLU A 60 -30.67 24.05 2.50
C GLU A 60 -29.54 24.04 1.46
N PHE A 61 -28.30 24.22 1.90
CA PHE A 61 -27.14 24.16 1.03
C PHE A 61 -27.00 22.81 0.32
N VAL A 62 -27.17 21.70 1.07
CA VAL A 62 -27.11 20.35 0.49
C VAL A 62 -28.25 20.13 -0.50
N ASN A 63 -29.46 20.60 -0.19
CA ASN A 63 -30.60 20.50 -1.10
C ASN A 63 -30.35 21.26 -2.41
N ASN A 64 -29.74 22.44 -2.35
CA ASN A 64 -29.38 23.18 -3.56
C ASN A 64 -28.36 22.39 -4.39
N VAL A 65 -27.31 21.86 -3.76
CA VAL A 65 -26.30 21.01 -4.43
C VAL A 65 -26.94 19.76 -5.05
N ILE A 66 -27.86 19.09 -4.35
CA ILE A 66 -28.60 17.92 -4.88
C ILE A 66 -29.51 18.31 -6.05
N THR A 67 -30.14 19.49 -5.99
CA THR A 67 -30.97 20.03 -7.07
C THR A 67 -30.14 20.23 -8.34
N GLU A 68 -28.94 20.83 -8.22
CA GLU A 68 -28.00 20.99 -9.34
C GLU A 68 -27.62 19.63 -9.96
N PHE A 69 -27.39 18.59 -9.14
CA PHE A 69 -27.12 17.25 -9.66
C PHE A 69 -28.30 16.61 -10.37
N THR A 70 -29.50 16.74 -9.80
CA THR A 70 -30.71 16.13 -10.36
C THR A 70 -31.04 16.77 -11.71
N ALA A 71 -30.73 18.05 -11.89
CA ALA A 71 -30.85 18.74 -13.17
C ALA A 71 -29.92 18.14 -14.24
N LEU A 72 -28.68 17.77 -13.87
CA LEU A 72 -27.70 17.17 -14.78
C LEU A 72 -27.93 15.67 -15.00
N CYS A 73 -28.38 14.95 -13.99
CA CYS A 73 -28.62 13.51 -14.03
C CYS A 73 -29.91 13.16 -13.28
N PRO A 74 -31.07 13.16 -13.96
CA PRO A 74 -32.37 12.91 -13.32
C PRO A 74 -32.51 11.52 -12.67
N LYS A 75 -31.69 10.55 -13.10
CA LYS A 75 -31.66 9.20 -12.53
C LYS A 75 -30.88 9.13 -11.21
N LEU A 76 -30.05 10.13 -10.93
CA LEU A 76 -29.23 10.16 -9.72
C LEU A 76 -30.08 10.59 -8.53
N LYS A 77 -30.36 9.64 -7.63
CA LYS A 77 -31.11 9.91 -6.41
C LYS A 77 -30.19 9.89 -5.20
N ILE A 78 -29.88 11.07 -4.69
CA ILE A 78 -29.10 11.25 -3.46
C ILE A 78 -30.05 11.66 -2.35
N VAL A 79 -29.95 11.00 -1.20
CA VAL A 79 -30.79 11.31 -0.05
C VAL A 79 -30.08 12.33 0.84
N LEU A 80 -30.81 13.36 1.24
CA LEU A 80 -30.33 14.30 2.25
C LEU A 80 -30.08 13.55 3.55
N GLY A 81 -28.85 13.66 4.03
CA GLY A 81 -28.44 13.13 5.31
C GLY A 81 -29.19 13.72 6.50
N LYS A 82 -29.61 12.89 7.46
CA LYS A 82 -30.18 13.37 8.74
C LYS A 82 -29.16 14.25 9.48
N PRO A 83 -29.61 15.29 10.23
CA PRO A 83 -28.75 16.02 11.15
C PRO A 83 -28.06 15.04 12.09
N ARG A 84 -26.72 15.08 12.15
CA ARG A 84 -25.95 14.16 12.98
C ARG A 84 -25.42 14.84 14.24
N HIS A 85 -25.28 14.06 15.31
CA HIS A 85 -24.70 14.47 16.59
C HIS A 85 -23.17 14.66 16.51
N SER A 86 -22.63 15.26 17.58
CA SER A 86 -21.26 15.80 17.74
C SER A 86 -20.12 14.94 17.23
N GLN A 87 -20.20 13.60 17.31
CA GLN A 87 -19.09 12.72 16.91
C GLN A 87 -18.77 12.76 15.41
N SER A 88 -19.79 12.81 14.55
CA SER A 88 -19.59 12.87 13.09
C SER A 88 -19.10 14.24 12.63
N ARG A 89 -19.58 15.31 13.27
CA ARG A 89 -19.06 16.67 13.13
C ARG A 89 -17.60 16.74 13.56
N GLY A 90 -17.26 16.11 14.68
CA GLY A 90 -15.88 16.01 15.15
C GLY A 90 -14.94 15.30 14.15
N SER A 91 -15.44 14.38 13.31
CA SER A 91 -14.61 13.73 12.28
C SER A 91 -14.22 14.70 11.17
N ILE A 92 -15.18 15.49 10.67
CA ILE A 92 -14.93 16.45 9.60
C ILE A 92 -14.20 17.70 10.14
N GLU A 93 -14.48 18.12 11.37
CA GLU A 93 -13.76 19.20 12.06
C GLU A 93 -12.29 18.85 12.23
N ARG A 94 -11.97 17.63 12.70
CA ARG A 94 -10.59 17.13 12.74
C ARG A 94 -9.98 17.10 11.35
N ALA A 95 -10.70 16.62 10.34
CA ALA A 95 -10.21 16.61 8.97
C ALA A 95 -9.92 18.03 8.44
N ASN A 96 -10.72 19.04 8.81
CA ASN A 96 -10.47 20.43 8.45
C ASN A 96 -9.21 20.97 9.16
N GLN A 97 -9.08 20.78 10.47
CA GLN A 97 -7.87 21.17 11.23
C GLN A 97 -6.61 20.50 10.66
N ASP A 98 -6.76 19.25 10.24
CA ASP A 98 -5.72 18.46 9.64
C ASP A 98 -5.24 19.02 8.29
N VAL A 99 -6.18 19.49 7.47
CA VAL A 99 -5.91 20.18 6.21
C VAL A 99 -5.24 21.52 6.49
N GLU A 100 -5.74 22.33 7.43
CA GLU A 100 -5.17 23.63 7.78
C GLU A 100 -3.71 23.52 8.25
N ARG A 101 -3.44 22.59 9.18
CA ARG A 101 -2.10 22.37 9.72
C ARG A 101 -1.10 21.99 8.63
N ILE A 102 -1.49 21.10 7.72
CA ILE A 102 -0.58 20.63 6.68
C ILE A 102 -0.41 21.68 5.58
N LEU A 103 -1.47 22.42 5.26
CA LEU A 103 -1.38 23.56 4.34
C LEU A 103 -0.40 24.62 4.87
N ALA A 104 -0.46 24.94 6.17
CA ALA A 104 0.45 25.89 6.80
C ALA A 104 1.92 25.43 6.75
N SER A 105 2.18 24.14 7.01
CA SER A 105 3.53 23.56 6.84
C SER A 105 4.00 23.70 5.40
N TRP A 106 3.17 23.28 4.44
CA TRP A 106 3.53 23.33 3.02
C TRP A 106 3.85 24.75 2.54
N ILE A 107 3.04 25.74 2.91
CA ILE A 107 3.27 27.16 2.58
C ILE A 107 4.63 27.63 3.14
N THR A 108 4.94 27.23 4.37
CA THR A 108 6.21 27.57 5.03
C THR A 108 7.40 26.91 4.33
N ASP A 109 7.30 25.60 4.07
CA ASP A 109 8.37 24.79 3.50
C ASP A 109 8.68 25.20 2.05
N ASN A 110 7.66 25.53 1.27
CA ASN A 110 7.79 25.88 -0.16
C ASN A 110 7.91 27.38 -0.41
N LYS A 111 7.82 28.21 0.63
CA LYS A 111 7.81 29.70 0.55
C LYS A 111 6.89 30.23 -0.55
N SER A 112 5.72 29.60 -0.72
CA SER A 112 4.80 29.88 -1.81
C SER A 112 3.39 30.12 -1.29
N THR A 113 2.72 31.12 -1.85
CA THR A 113 1.31 31.42 -1.59
C THR A 113 0.35 30.63 -2.48
N ASN A 114 0.89 29.86 -3.46
CA ASN A 114 0.11 29.11 -4.46
C ASN A 114 -0.45 27.80 -3.88
N TRP A 115 -1.16 27.93 -2.77
CA TRP A 115 -1.66 26.79 -2.00
C TRP A 115 -2.71 25.99 -2.77
N SER A 116 -3.39 26.55 -3.77
CA SER A 116 -4.35 25.83 -4.61
C SER A 116 -3.71 24.70 -5.42
N ILE A 117 -2.48 24.89 -5.89
CA ILE A 117 -1.65 23.86 -6.53
C ILE A 117 -1.07 22.93 -5.47
N GLY A 118 -0.54 23.50 -4.38
CA GLY A 118 -0.03 22.75 -3.23
C GLY A 118 -1.06 21.78 -2.64
N LEU A 119 -2.34 22.14 -2.67
CA LEU A 119 -3.46 21.33 -2.18
C LEU A 119 -3.56 19.98 -2.89
N LYS A 120 -3.27 19.93 -4.20
CA LYS A 120 -3.27 18.69 -4.99
C LYS A 120 -2.15 17.76 -4.55
N PHE A 121 -0.94 18.31 -4.38
CA PHE A 121 0.21 17.58 -3.86
C PHE A 121 -0.04 17.12 -2.43
N PHE A 122 -0.56 17.98 -1.56
CA PHE A 122 -0.89 17.64 -0.18
C PHE A 122 -1.93 16.52 -0.09
N GLN A 123 -3.02 16.58 -0.85
CA GLN A 123 -4.03 15.53 -0.86
C GLN A 123 -3.40 14.16 -1.14
N PHE A 124 -2.38 14.11 -2.00
CA PHE A 124 -1.64 12.89 -2.31
C PHE A 124 -0.60 12.55 -1.24
N ILE A 125 0.30 13.48 -0.93
CA ILE A 125 1.47 13.28 -0.10
C ILE A 125 1.09 13.27 1.40
N GLY A 126 0.41 14.29 1.90
CA GLY A 126 0.10 14.41 3.33
C GLY A 126 -1.05 13.49 3.78
N TYR A 127 -2.15 13.44 3.03
CA TYR A 127 -3.35 12.70 3.47
C TYR A 127 -3.33 11.22 3.11
N LYS A 128 -2.87 10.86 1.90
CA LYS A 128 -2.88 9.46 1.43
C LYS A 128 -1.62 8.69 1.80
N LEU A 129 -0.45 9.34 1.81
CA LEU A 129 0.84 8.68 2.01
C LEU A 129 1.34 8.75 3.46
N TYR A 130 1.37 9.94 4.09
CA TYR A 130 2.06 10.13 5.38
C TYR A 130 1.17 10.05 6.64
N ARG A 131 -0.13 10.34 6.58
CA ARG A 131 -1.07 10.06 7.70
C ARG A 131 -1.47 8.59 7.75
N ALA A 132 -0.49 7.70 7.63
CA ALA A 132 -0.61 6.32 7.19
C ALA A 132 -1.42 5.38 8.11
N HIS A 133 -1.97 5.87 9.21
CA HIS A 133 -2.77 5.04 10.10
C HIS A 133 -3.87 5.83 10.77
N HIS A 134 -5.11 5.64 10.33
CA HIS A 134 -6.26 6.19 11.02
C HIS A 134 -6.74 5.17 12.07
N ALA A 135 -6.62 5.52 13.36
CA ALA A 135 -6.86 4.61 14.49
C ALA A 135 -8.20 3.86 14.42
N GLY A 136 -9.27 4.53 13.96
CA GLY A 136 -10.60 3.91 13.88
C GLY A 136 -10.78 2.87 12.76
N ILE A 137 -9.95 2.88 11.72
CA ILE A 137 -10.02 1.91 10.60
C ILE A 137 -8.80 0.98 10.56
N ASN A 138 -7.82 1.21 11.43
CA ASN A 138 -6.58 0.43 11.55
C ASN A 138 -5.80 0.27 10.23
N MET A 139 -5.91 1.27 9.34
CA MET A 139 -5.19 1.34 8.07
C MET A 139 -5.18 2.78 7.52
N THR A 140 -4.52 2.99 6.38
CA THR A 140 -4.56 4.27 5.67
C THR A 140 -5.94 4.45 5.02
N PRO A 141 -6.49 5.68 4.97
CA PRO A 141 -7.73 5.93 4.22
C PRO A 141 -7.62 5.53 2.74
N TYR A 142 -6.43 5.65 2.14
CA TYR A 142 -6.18 5.21 0.76
C TYR A 142 -6.34 3.70 0.60
N LYS A 143 -5.74 2.91 1.49
CA LYS A 143 -5.84 1.45 1.48
C LYS A 143 -7.27 0.99 1.76
N ALA A 144 -7.99 1.67 2.64
CA ALA A 144 -9.41 1.39 2.87
C ALA A 144 -10.27 1.64 1.62
N MET A 145 -9.97 2.69 0.84
CA MET A 145 -10.71 3.04 -0.37
C MET A 145 -10.36 2.14 -1.57
N PHE A 146 -9.09 1.81 -1.78
CA PHE A 146 -8.62 1.13 -2.99
C PHE A 146 -8.13 -0.30 -2.77
N GLY A 147 -8.06 -0.79 -1.53
CA GLY A 147 -7.52 -2.10 -1.17
C GLY A 147 -6.01 -2.24 -1.29
N VAL A 148 -5.32 -1.24 -1.87
CA VAL A 148 -3.87 -1.25 -2.12
C VAL A 148 -3.20 -0.04 -1.49
N ASN A 149 -1.89 -0.15 -1.24
CA ASN A 149 -1.11 1.01 -0.80
C ASN A 149 -0.90 1.99 -1.97
N PRO A 150 -0.83 3.30 -1.69
CA PRO A 150 -0.57 4.30 -2.72
C PRO A 150 0.83 4.09 -3.32
N ARG A 151 0.93 4.19 -4.65
CA ARG A 151 2.20 4.11 -5.39
C ARG A 151 2.72 5.52 -5.69
N VAL A 152 4.00 5.77 -5.47
CA VAL A 152 4.70 7.05 -5.75
C VAL A 152 5.80 6.78 -6.78
N GLY A 153 5.39 6.31 -7.95
CA GLY A 153 6.31 5.88 -9.00
C GLY A 153 7.27 4.79 -8.51
N LEU A 154 8.52 4.86 -8.98
CA LEU A 154 9.57 3.90 -8.62
C LEU A 154 9.98 3.98 -7.15
N VAL A 155 9.75 5.09 -6.44
CA VAL A 155 10.10 5.23 -5.01
C VAL A 155 9.34 4.23 -4.13
N THR A 156 8.14 3.81 -4.56
CA THR A 156 7.37 2.75 -3.87
C THR A 156 7.69 1.34 -4.33
N SER A 157 8.64 1.17 -5.26
CA SER A 157 9.13 -0.14 -5.66
C SER A 157 10.17 -0.66 -4.66
N ASN A 158 10.51 -1.94 -4.76
CA ASN A 158 11.58 -2.54 -3.96
C ASN A 158 12.98 -2.25 -4.57
N LEU A 159 13.10 -1.29 -5.48
CA LEU A 159 14.36 -0.93 -6.11
C LEU A 159 15.20 -0.03 -5.19
N PRO A 160 16.52 -0.21 -5.14
CA PRO A 160 17.44 0.71 -4.48
C PRO A 160 17.30 2.15 -4.99
N ASN A 161 17.39 3.12 -4.08
CA ASN A 161 17.23 4.53 -4.40
C ASN A 161 18.28 5.04 -5.40
N GLU A 162 19.49 4.48 -5.36
CA GLU A 162 20.57 4.84 -6.29
C GLU A 162 20.21 4.51 -7.73
N LEU A 163 19.56 3.36 -7.95
CA LEU A 163 19.13 2.93 -9.28
C LEU A 163 17.96 3.79 -9.76
N ILE A 164 17.01 4.10 -8.88
CA ILE A 164 15.88 4.98 -9.19
C ILE A 164 16.37 6.36 -9.66
N ALA A 165 17.43 6.90 -9.04
CA ALA A 165 17.97 8.21 -9.41
C ALA A 165 18.58 8.25 -10.82
N THR A 166 18.99 7.10 -11.36
CA THR A 166 19.60 7.00 -12.69
C THR A 166 18.60 6.74 -13.82
N ILE A 167 17.40 6.23 -13.51
CA ILE A 167 16.41 5.83 -14.49
C ILE A 167 15.58 7.05 -14.92
N ASN A 168 15.68 7.41 -16.19
CA ASN A 168 14.88 8.46 -16.81
C ASN A 168 13.98 7.95 -17.94
N PHE A 169 14.36 6.84 -18.58
CA PHE A 169 13.64 6.28 -19.72
C PHE A 169 13.20 4.83 -19.50
N GLU A 170 12.21 4.39 -20.28
CA GLU A 170 11.64 3.05 -20.18
C GLU A 170 12.68 1.96 -20.47
N ASP A 171 13.50 2.14 -21.51
CA ASP A 171 14.57 1.20 -21.89
C ASP A 171 15.56 0.95 -20.72
N GLU A 172 15.87 1.97 -19.94
CA GLU A 172 16.76 1.85 -18.77
C GLU A 172 16.11 1.02 -17.66
N LEU A 173 14.80 1.20 -17.45
CA LEU A 173 14.03 0.42 -16.50
C LEU A 173 13.92 -1.05 -16.94
N GLU A 174 13.69 -1.32 -18.22
CA GLU A 174 13.64 -2.68 -18.77
C GLU A 174 14.98 -3.41 -18.64
N ASN A 175 16.07 -2.72 -18.97
CA ASN A 175 17.42 -3.25 -18.80
C ASN A 175 17.72 -3.55 -17.33
N LEU A 176 17.25 -2.71 -16.40
CA LEU A 176 17.42 -2.98 -14.98
C LEU A 176 16.62 -4.20 -14.53
N ILE A 177 15.34 -4.30 -14.92
CA ILE A 177 14.47 -5.42 -14.55
C ILE A 177 15.05 -6.74 -15.07
N SER A 178 15.49 -6.77 -16.33
CA SER A 178 16.13 -7.96 -16.92
C SER A 178 17.43 -8.33 -16.19
N THR A 179 18.24 -7.34 -15.80
CA THR A 179 19.46 -7.57 -15.01
C THR A 179 19.15 -8.15 -13.63
N VAL A 180 18.16 -7.58 -12.91
CA VAL A 180 17.74 -8.06 -11.59
C VAL A 180 17.22 -9.50 -11.68
N ILE A 181 16.32 -9.80 -12.62
CA ILE A 181 15.80 -11.17 -12.84
C ILE A 181 16.95 -12.15 -13.12
N THR A 182 17.91 -11.74 -13.96
CA THR A 182 19.07 -12.59 -14.29
C THR A 182 19.93 -12.84 -13.05
N SER A 183 20.16 -11.81 -12.22
CA SER A 183 20.93 -11.94 -10.99
C SER A 183 20.25 -12.83 -9.95
N GLU A 184 18.93 -12.72 -9.76
CA GLU A 184 18.17 -13.56 -8.84
C GLU A 184 18.21 -15.03 -9.27
N ASN A 185 18.06 -15.28 -10.58
CA ASN A 185 18.20 -16.62 -11.15
C ASN A 185 19.60 -17.20 -10.93
N MET A 186 20.65 -16.40 -11.10
CA MET A 186 22.03 -16.85 -10.84
C MET A 186 22.27 -17.19 -9.35
N ILE A 187 21.69 -16.43 -8.42
CA ILE A 187 21.77 -16.71 -6.98
C ILE A 187 21.04 -18.03 -6.67
N GLY A 188 19.83 -18.22 -7.21
CA GLY A 188 19.08 -19.46 -7.06
C GLY A 188 19.84 -20.68 -7.58
N GLN A 189 20.49 -20.55 -8.74
CA GLN A 189 21.29 -21.61 -9.33
C GLN A 189 22.51 -21.96 -8.47
N LYS A 190 23.28 -20.96 -8.00
CA LYS A 190 24.42 -21.19 -7.10
C LYS A 190 24.01 -21.87 -5.79
N ALA A 191 22.87 -21.50 -5.23
CA ALA A 191 22.33 -22.15 -4.04
C ALA A 191 21.98 -23.62 -4.32
N ALA A 192 21.35 -23.91 -5.45
CA ALA A 192 21.02 -25.28 -5.88
C ALA A 192 22.29 -26.13 -6.07
N ASP A 193 23.30 -25.60 -6.75
CA ASP A 193 24.58 -26.29 -7.00
C ASP A 193 25.32 -26.59 -5.68
N THR A 194 25.29 -25.64 -4.74
CA THR A 194 25.88 -25.83 -3.41
C THR A 194 25.16 -26.94 -2.63
N ILE A 195 23.83 -26.98 -2.68
CA ILE A 195 23.03 -28.03 -2.04
C ILE A 195 23.34 -29.39 -2.68
N ASP A 196 23.47 -29.47 -4.00
CA ASP A 196 23.79 -30.73 -4.70
C ASP A 196 25.18 -31.23 -4.32
N ALA A 197 26.17 -30.33 -4.22
CA ALA A 197 27.52 -30.67 -3.76
C ALA A 197 27.53 -31.21 -2.31
N ILE A 198 26.76 -30.59 -1.41
CA ILE A 198 26.60 -31.06 -0.03
C ILE A 198 25.96 -32.46 -0.01
N ARG A 199 24.90 -32.69 -0.80
CA ARG A 199 24.21 -33.98 -0.89
C ARG A 199 25.13 -35.08 -1.42
N LYS A 200 25.90 -34.83 -2.48
CA LYS A 200 26.88 -35.78 -3.01
C LYS A 200 27.95 -36.14 -1.99
N LYS A 201 28.47 -35.15 -1.25
CA LYS A 201 29.45 -35.38 -0.19
C LYS A 201 28.87 -36.21 0.95
N ALA A 202 27.63 -35.96 1.35
CA ALA A 202 26.93 -36.75 2.36
C ALA A 202 26.75 -38.21 1.89
N HIS A 203 26.35 -38.43 0.64
CA HIS A 203 26.21 -39.77 0.06
C HIS A 203 27.53 -40.54 0.06
N ALA A 204 28.63 -39.92 -0.40
CA ALA A 204 29.94 -40.54 -0.42
C ALA A 204 30.46 -40.90 1.00
N ASN A 205 30.12 -40.08 2.00
CA ASN A 205 30.46 -40.38 3.40
C ASN A 205 29.65 -41.57 3.94
N LEU A 206 28.35 -41.67 3.61
CA LEU A 206 27.51 -42.80 3.98
C LEU A 206 27.99 -44.10 3.33
N GLU A 207 28.38 -44.07 2.05
CA GLU A 207 28.97 -45.23 1.36
C GLU A 207 30.26 -45.68 2.03
N LYS A 208 31.19 -44.75 2.34
CA LYS A 208 32.42 -45.08 3.06
C LYS A 208 32.14 -45.72 4.42
N GLN A 209 31.14 -45.20 5.14
CA GLN A 209 30.74 -45.75 6.44
C GLN A 209 30.16 -47.17 6.29
N ALA A 210 29.31 -47.39 5.28
CA ALA A 210 28.76 -48.72 4.99
C ALA A 210 29.85 -49.74 4.66
N THR A 211 30.83 -49.37 3.82
CA THR A 211 31.97 -50.24 3.51
C THR A 211 32.80 -50.57 4.76
N GLN A 212 33.09 -49.58 5.61
CA GLN A 212 33.80 -49.82 6.87
C GLN A 212 33.03 -50.75 7.81
N MET A 213 31.70 -50.60 7.89
CA MET A 213 30.85 -51.48 8.67
C MET A 213 30.87 -52.93 8.13
N MET A 214 30.80 -53.10 6.81
CA MET A 214 30.92 -54.40 6.14
C MET A 214 32.27 -55.05 6.44
N THR A 215 33.38 -54.35 6.20
CA THR A 215 34.73 -54.89 6.46
C THR A 215 34.94 -55.23 7.94
N ARG A 216 34.42 -54.41 8.86
CA ARG A 216 34.48 -54.71 10.30
C ARG A 216 33.65 -55.95 10.64
N SER A 217 32.50 -56.13 10.01
CA SER A 217 31.66 -57.32 10.17
C SER A 217 32.37 -58.56 9.66
N GLU A 218 32.91 -58.52 8.44
CA GLU A 218 33.66 -59.63 7.82
C GLU A 218 34.87 -60.04 8.67
N ASN A 219 35.61 -59.07 9.23
CA ASN A 219 36.73 -59.35 10.12
C ASN A 219 36.29 -59.93 11.48
N LYS A 220 35.13 -59.53 12.00
CA LYS A 220 34.61 -60.00 13.30
C LYS A 220 33.92 -61.36 13.19
N PHE A 221 33.34 -61.66 12.03
CA PHE A 221 32.61 -62.88 11.71
C PHE A 221 33.16 -63.44 10.40
N PRO A 222 34.34 -64.10 10.43
CA PRO A 222 34.91 -64.70 9.24
C PRO A 222 33.96 -65.74 8.66
N ALA A 223 33.97 -65.90 7.34
CA ALA A 223 33.12 -66.87 6.65
C ALA A 223 33.36 -68.26 7.25
N VAL A 224 32.32 -68.86 7.82
CA VAL A 224 32.36 -70.21 8.34
C VAL A 224 32.44 -71.15 7.13
N GLU A 225 33.50 -71.95 7.04
CA GLU A 225 33.56 -73.04 6.08
C GLU A 225 32.42 -74.02 6.40
N VAL A 226 31.59 -74.31 5.40
CA VAL A 226 30.48 -75.25 5.54
C VAL A 226 31.07 -76.63 5.81
N GLY A 227 31.00 -77.06 7.08
CA GLY A 227 31.52 -78.34 7.54
C GLY A 227 32.23 -78.34 8.89
N VAL A 228 32.48 -77.18 9.52
CA VAL A 228 33.15 -77.13 10.83
C VAL A 228 32.13 -76.95 11.96
N ASN A 229 31.93 -77.99 12.77
CA ASN A 229 31.09 -77.91 13.98
C ASN A 229 31.76 -77.03 15.04
N VAL A 230 31.01 -76.10 15.63
CA VAL A 230 31.48 -75.29 16.76
C VAL A 230 31.45 -76.16 18.01
N ASP A 231 32.61 -76.60 18.50
CA ASP A 231 32.74 -77.28 19.78
C ASP A 231 32.36 -76.32 20.92
N THR A 232 31.22 -76.59 21.56
CA THR A 232 30.81 -75.91 22.79
C THR A 232 31.66 -76.41 23.95
N ALA A 233 32.76 -75.72 24.25
CA ALA A 233 33.57 -75.96 25.44
C ALA A 233 33.16 -75.03 26.60
N SER A 234 32.42 -75.62 27.54
CA SER A 234 32.46 -75.46 29.00
C SER A 234 32.45 -74.07 29.68
N SER A 235 31.39 -73.91 30.47
CA SER A 235 31.26 -73.10 31.68
C SER A 235 32.49 -73.00 32.59
N ARG A 236 32.72 -71.80 33.13
CA ARG A 236 32.85 -71.51 34.57
C ARG A 236 32.25 -70.15 34.89
#